data_AF-A0A8I0JSK8-F1
#
_entry.id   AF-A0A8I0JSK8-F1
#
_cell.length_a   1.000
_cell.length_b   1.000
_cell.length_c   1.000
_cell.angle_alpha   90.00
_cell.angle_beta   90.00
_cell.angle_gamma   90.00
#
_symmetry.space_group_name_H-M   'P 1'
#
loop_
_entity.id
_entity.type
_entity.pdbx_description
1 polymer ?
#
loop_
_entity_poly.entity_id
_entity_poly.type
_entity_poly.pdbx_seq_one_letter_code
_entity_poly.pdbx_strand_id
1 'polypeptide(L)' 'MKRAYGGKEIQDSIFNLLHSRNMSSIEICDHLGITIRDAAIAIRTLEEQGRIEVVRNILTTSHKIQES' A
#
# COMPACT_ATOMS: atom_id res chain seq x y z
N MET A 1 13.87 -20.10 -4.95
CA MET A 1 13.54 -19.31 -3.73
C MET A 1 12.09 -18.87 -3.84
N LYS A 2 11.22 -19.28 -2.90
CA LYS A 2 9.81 -18.82 -2.87
C LYS A 2 9.83 -17.32 -2.60
N ARG A 3 9.47 -16.50 -3.59
CA ARG A 3 9.13 -15.09 -3.34
C ARG A 3 7.92 -15.10 -2.41
N ALA A 4 8.11 -14.75 -1.15
CA ALA A 4 7.00 -14.54 -0.24
C ALA A 4 6.31 -13.26 -0.67
N TYR A 5 5.30 -13.41 -1.52
CA TYR A 5 4.40 -12.32 -1.91
C TYR A 5 3.82 -11.70 -0.63
N GLY A 6 4.01 -10.40 -0.44
CA GLY A 6 3.61 -9.72 0.80
C GLY A 6 4.45 -10.09 2.02
N GLY A 7 5.74 -10.40 1.87
CA GLY A 7 6.67 -10.64 2.98
C GLY A 7 6.67 -9.50 4.01
N LYS A 8 7.11 -9.79 5.24
CA LYS A 8 7.08 -8.85 6.37
C LYS A 8 7.73 -7.50 6.05
N GLU A 9 8.81 -7.49 5.26
CA GLU A 9 9.49 -6.27 4.80
C GLU A 9 8.60 -5.38 3.92
N ILE A 10 7.79 -5.98 3.03
CA ILE A 10 6.81 -5.24 2.21
C ILE A 10 5.70 -4.69 3.10
N GLN A 11 5.21 -5.48 4.07
CA GLN A 11 4.19 -5.02 5.02
C GLN A 11 4.68 -3.83 5.85
N ASP A 12 5.87 -3.91 6.44
CA ASP A 12 6.44 -2.83 7.26
C ASP A 12 6.74 -1.58 6.41
N SER A 13 7.17 -1.76 5.15
CA SER A 13 7.37 -0.64 4.22
C SER A 13 6.06 0.05 3.87
N ILE A 14 5.02 -0.71 3.52
CA ILE A 14 3.68 -0.17 3.23
C ILE A 14 3.11 0.57 4.43
N PHE A 15 3.22 -0.01 5.64
CA PHE A 15 2.78 0.62 6.88
C PHE A 15 3.45 1.98 7.10
N ASN A 16 4.78 2.03 6.97
CA ASN A 16 5.55 3.26 7.13
C ASN A 16 5.20 4.30 6.06
N LEU A 17 4.97 3.90 4.80
CA LEU A 17 4.63 4.84 3.73
C LEU A 17 3.21 5.40 3.88
N LEU A 18 2.24 4.57 4.30
CA LEU A 18 0.89 5.00 4.64
C LEU A 18 0.90 5.99 5.80
N HIS A 19 1.59 5.66 6.90
CA HIS A 19 1.52 6.44 8.14
C HIS A 19 2.45 7.67 8.12
N SER A 20 3.63 7.58 7.51
CA SER A 20 4.62 8.67 7.55
C SER A 20 4.49 9.66 6.40
N ARG A 21 4.02 9.22 5.24
CA ARG A 21 3.99 10.05 4.02
C ARG A 21 2.58 10.24 3.44
N ASN A 22 1.58 9.61 4.04
CA ASN A 22 0.18 9.66 3.59
C ASN A 22 0.06 9.32 2.09
N MET A 23 0.92 8.42 1.61
CA MET A 23 0.99 8.02 0.20
C MET A 23 -0.20 7.15 -0.18
N SER A 24 -0.67 7.33 -1.41
CA SER A 24 -1.70 6.47 -1.97
C SER A 24 -1.17 5.08 -2.30
N SER A 25 -2.07 4.09 -2.38
CA SER A 25 -1.70 2.71 -2.72
C SER A 25 -0.98 2.60 -4.07
N ILE A 26 -1.27 3.50 -5.01
CA ILE A 26 -0.62 3.55 -6.33
C ILE A 26 0.83 4.04 -6.18
N GLU A 27 1.04 5.15 -5.48
CA GLU A 27 2.38 5.67 -5.21
C GLU A 27 3.25 4.67 -4.44
N ILE A 28 2.65 3.93 -3.52
CA ILE A 28 3.34 2.87 -2.78
C ILE A 28 3.79 1.74 -3.70
N CYS A 29 2.97 1.35 -4.67
CA CYS A 29 3.33 0.33 -5.65
C CYS A 29 4.49 0.77 -6.53
N ASP A 30 4.42 2.00 -7.04
CA ASP A 30 5.47 2.59 -7.86
C ASP A 30 6.77 2.75 -7.05
N HIS A 31 6.68 3.19 -5.79
CA HIS A 31 7.83 3.39 -4.93
C HIS A 31 8.53 2.08 -4.54
N LEU A 32 7.77 1.03 -4.26
CA LEU A 32 8.30 -0.27 -3.87
C LEU A 32 8.60 -1.19 -5.07
N GLY A 33 8.22 -0.80 -6.28
CA GLY A 33 8.35 -1.63 -7.48
C GLY A 33 7.56 -2.93 -7.39
N ILE A 34 6.44 -2.92 -6.66
CA ILE A 34 5.59 -4.09 -6.44
C ILE A 34 4.29 -3.98 -7.24
N THR A 35 3.64 -5.12 -7.46
CA THR A 35 2.33 -5.08 -8.12
C THR A 35 1.25 -4.61 -7.13
N ILE A 36 0.18 -4.01 -7.66
CA ILE A 36 -1.03 -3.68 -6.89
C ILE A 36 -1.58 -4.90 -6.15
N ARG A 37 -1.42 -6.10 -6.72
CA ARG A 37 -1.82 -7.36 -6.07
C ARG A 37 -1.01 -7.63 -4.81
N ASP A 38 0.30 -7.44 -4.86
CA ASP A 38 1.19 -7.63 -3.70
C ASP A 38 0.92 -6.61 -2.60
N ALA A 39 0.70 -5.35 -3.00
CA ALA A 39 0.31 -4.29 -2.09
C ALA A 39 -1.04 -4.61 -1.42
N ALA A 40 -2.03 -5.04 -2.19
CA ALA A 40 -3.35 -5.40 -1.65
C ALA A 40 -3.29 -6.57 -0.66
N ILE A 41 -2.48 -7.60 -0.94
CA ILE A 41 -2.27 -8.72 -0.02
C ILE A 41 -1.62 -8.22 1.28
N ALA A 42 -0.58 -7.39 1.19
CA ALA A 42 0.12 -6.86 2.35
C ALA A 42 -0.77 -5.91 3.19
N ILE A 43 -1.53 -5.02 2.54
CA ILE A 43 -2.52 -4.15 3.21
C ILE A 43 -3.56 -5.00 3.94
N ARG A 44 -4.11 -6.02 3.27
CA ARG A 44 -5.09 -6.91 3.89
C ARG A 44 -4.51 -7.65 5.10
N THR A 45 -3.27 -8.14 5.01
CA THR A 45 -2.61 -8.77 6.16
C THR A 45 -2.38 -7.79 7.30
N LEU A 46 -2.04 -6.53 7.03
CA LEU A 46 -1.92 -5.49 8.06
C LEU A 46 -3.28 -5.14 8.71
N GLU A 47 -4.36 -5.17 7.93
CA GLU A 47 -5.74 -4.99 8.41
C GLU A 47 -6.15 -6.16 9.32
N GLU A 48 -5.92 -7.40 8.88
CA GLU A 48 -6.21 -8.62 9.66
C GLU A 48 -5.41 -8.64 10.98
N GLN A 49 -4.23 -8.01 11.01
CA GLN A 49 -3.42 -7.84 12.23
C GLN A 49 -3.86 -6.64 13.10
N GLY A 50 -4.83 -5.84 12.66
CA GLY A 50 -5.26 -4.61 13.35
C GLY A 50 -4.18 -3.53 13.40
N ARG A 51 -3.14 -3.61 12.55
CA ARG A 51 -2.05 -2.63 12.49
C ARG A 51 -2.46 -1.37 11.72
N ILE A 52 -3.37 -1.52 10.76
CA ILE A 52 -3.96 -0.40 10.03
C ILE A 52 -5.48 -0.53 10.08
N GLU A 53 -6.16 0.60 10.25
CA GLU A 53 -7.60 0.70 9.97
C GLU A 53 -7.72 1.06 8.49
N VAL A 54 -8.37 0.23 7.68
CA VAL A 54 -8.47 0.53 6.24
C VAL A 54 -9.22 1.85 6.07
N VAL A 55 -8.45 2.88 5.73
CA VAL A 55 -8.97 4.15 5.27
C VAL A 55 -9.51 3.85 3.87
N ARG A 56 -10.80 3.48 3.80
CA ARG A 56 -11.55 3.22 2.56
C ARG A 56 -11.48 4.39 1.54
N ASN A 57 -10.85 5.52 1.86
CA ASN A 57 -10.64 6.65 0.98
C ASN A 57 -9.40 6.57 0.08
N ILE A 58 -8.47 5.63 0.26
CA ILE A 58 -7.23 5.61 -0.55
C ILE A 58 -7.45 4.97 -1.93
N LEU A 59 -8.51 4.15 -2.09
CA LEU A 59 -8.82 3.46 -3.34
C LEU A 59 -9.65 4.28 -4.35
N THR A 60 -10.10 5.49 -3.98
CA THR A 60 -11.01 6.29 -4.82
C THR A 60 -10.42 7.60 -5.34
N THR A 61 -9.20 7.99 -4.94
CA THR A 61 -8.57 9.19 -5.51
C THR A 61 -7.70 8.84 -6.71
N SER A 62 -8.32 8.20 -7.71
CA SER A 62 -7.89 8.34 -9.10
C SER A 62 -8.65 9.53 -9.68
N HIS A 63 -7.92 10.50 -10.24
CA HIS A 63 -8.38 11.65 -11.03
C HIS A 63 -8.74 12.95 -10.29
N LYS A 64 -7.71 13.63 -9.79
CA LYS A 64 -7.52 15.09 -9.91
C LYS A 64 -6.09 15.36 -9.44
N ILE A 65 -5.13 15.78 -10.27
CA ILE A 65 -4.93 17.09 -10.93
C ILE A 65 -3.67 16.83 -11.82
N GLN A 66 -3.59 17.24 -13.09
CA GLN A 66 -3.19 18.60 -13.50
C GLN A 66 -3.74 18.93 -14.89
N GLU A 67 -4.71 19.83 -14.93
CA GLU A 67 -4.78 20.83 -16.00
C GLU A 67 -3.65 21.84 -15.75
N SER A 68 -2.82 22.08 -16.77
CA SER A 68 -2.13 23.34 -17.04
C SER A 68 -1.75 23.37 -18.52
#